data_AF-A0A542ZKS2-F1
#
_entry.id   AF-A0A542ZKS2-F1
#
_cell.length_a   1.000
_cell.length_b   1.000
_cell.length_c   1.000
_cell.angle_alpha   90.00
_cell.angle_beta   90.00
_cell.angle_gamma   90.00
#
_symmetry.space_group_name_H-M   'P 1'
#
loop_
_entity.id
_entity.type
_entity.pdbx_description
1 polymer ?
#
loop_
_entity_poly.entity_id
_entity_poly.type
_entity_poly.pdbx_seq_one_letter_code
_entity_poly.pdbx_strand_id
1 'polypeptide(L)'
;MRGRLGSKLIDGLDKQVDAVRSVLVAGGFADVPVGRALCFVDADFPWFTRIMRVGDTCVVNPRGLLDLVTRPGPLVSDDQWYAVSCQLGERLRSMD
;
A
#
# COMPACT_ATOMS: atom_id res chain seq x y z
N MET A 1 3.03 17.29 18.73
CA MET A 1 2.24 16.05 18.54
C MET A 1 2.44 15.13 19.75
N ARG A 2 1.42 14.92 20.59
CA ARG A 2 1.46 13.86 21.63
C ARG A 2 1.40 12.51 20.90
N GLY A 3 2.51 11.76 20.95
CA GLY A 3 2.67 10.49 20.26
C GLY A 3 1.62 9.48 20.68
N ARG A 4 0.59 9.29 19.85
CA ARG A 4 -0.11 8.01 19.79
C ARG A 4 0.93 6.98 19.37
N LEU A 5 1.11 5.92 20.17
CA LEU A 5 2.04 4.82 19.92
C LEU A 5 2.08 4.47 18.42
N GLY A 6 3.14 4.88 17.73
CA GLY A 6 3.31 4.72 16.29
C GLY A 6 3.28 3.26 15.85
N SER A 7 3.55 2.34 16.78
CA SER A 7 3.42 0.90 16.58
C SER A 7 2.02 0.50 16.10
N LYS A 8 0.94 1.09 16.64
CA LYS A 8 -0.42 0.69 16.25
C LYS A 8 -0.74 0.94 14.78
N LEU A 9 -0.15 1.97 14.18
CA LEU A 9 -0.28 2.26 12.75
C LEU A 9 0.49 1.24 11.91
N ILE A 10 1.71 0.89 12.35
CA ILE A 10 2.53 -0.15 11.71
C ILE A 10 1.81 -1.51 11.82
N ASP A 11 1.34 -1.89 13.02
CA ASP A 11 0.61 -3.13 13.28
C ASP A 11 -0.66 -3.22 12.41
N GLY A 12 -1.38 -2.11 12.25
CA GLY A 12 -2.54 -2.03 11.37
C GLY A 12 -2.17 -2.21 9.90
N LEU A 13 -1.08 -1.58 9.46
CA LEU A 13 -0.56 -1.72 8.10
C LEU A 13 -0.07 -3.15 7.83
N ASP A 14 0.60 -3.80 8.78
CA ASP A 14 0.99 -5.22 8.67
C ASP A 14 -0.22 -6.10 8.39
N LYS A 15 -1.30 -5.96 9.16
CA LYS A 15 -2.54 -6.72 8.95
C LYS A 15 -3.14 -6.50 7.56
N GLN A 16 -3.12 -5.26 7.07
CA GLN A 16 -3.64 -4.95 5.72
C GLN A 16 -2.77 -5.59 4.63
N VAL A 17 -1.44 -5.51 4.77
CA VAL A 17 -0.51 -6.12 3.83
C VAL A 17 -0.66 -7.64 3.82
N ASP A 18 -0.81 -8.26 4.99
CA ASP A 18 -1.02 -9.70 5.10
C ASP A 18 -2.35 -10.13 4.49
N ALA A 19 -3.43 -9.38 4.72
CA ALA A 19 -4.73 -9.62 4.09
C ALA A 19 -4.62 -9.58 2.55
N VAL A 20 -4.03 -8.51 1.99
CA VAL A 20 -3.82 -8.37 0.54
C VAL A 20 -2.97 -9.52 -0.01
N ARG A 21 -1.85 -9.85 0.65
CA ARG A 21 -0.98 -10.96 0.25
C ARG A 21 -1.70 -12.30 0.25
N SER A 22 -2.49 -12.59 1.29
CA SER A 22 -3.25 -13.84 1.38
C SER A 22 -4.25 -14.00 0.23
N VAL A 23 -4.92 -12.91 -0.16
CA VAL A 23 -5.87 -12.89 -1.28
C VAL A 23 -5.16 -13.12 -2.62
N LEU A 24 -3.99 -12.49 -2.80
CA LEU A 24 -3.18 -12.68 -4.01
C LEU A 24 -2.66 -14.11 -4.13
N VAL A 25 -2.13 -14.67 -3.03
CA VAL A 25 -1.66 -16.07 -2.98
C VAL A 25 -2.80 -17.03 -3.31
N ALA A 26 -3.98 -16.85 -2.71
CA ALA A 26 -5.16 -17.68 -2.99
C ALA A 26 -5.64 -17.58 -4.46
N GLY A 27 -5.31 -16.50 -5.16
CA GLY A 27 -5.61 -16.29 -6.58
C GLY A 27 -4.50 -16.73 -7.53
N GLY A 28 -3.40 -17.29 -7.04
CA GLY A 28 -2.25 -17.68 -7.87
C GLY A 28 -1.31 -16.52 -8.25
N PHE A 29 -1.41 -15.38 -7.58
CA PHE A 29 -0.63 -14.16 -7.84
C PHE A 29 0.46 -13.91 -6.79
N ALA A 30 1.13 -14.97 -6.31
CA ALA A 30 2.11 -14.88 -5.22
C ALA A 30 3.31 -13.96 -5.54
N ASP A 31 3.66 -13.81 -6.81
CA ASP A 31 4.79 -13.00 -7.27
C ASP A 31 4.44 -11.50 -7.45
N VAL A 32 3.17 -11.11 -7.28
CA VAL A 32 2.75 -9.71 -7.41
C VAL A 32 3.24 -8.91 -6.20
N PRO A 33 4.08 -7.88 -6.39
CA PRO A 33 4.64 -7.14 -5.26
C PRO A 33 3.58 -6.26 -4.60
N VAL A 34 3.48 -6.37 -3.28
CA VAL A 34 2.61 -5.54 -2.43
C VAL A 34 3.45 -4.45 -1.76
N GLY A 35 3.26 -3.20 -2.19
CA GLY A 35 3.91 -2.03 -1.61
C GLY A 35 3.22 -1.56 -0.33
N ARG A 36 4.02 -1.02 0.60
CA ARG A 36 3.54 -0.51 1.89
C ARG A 36 3.62 1.01 1.91
N ALA A 37 2.50 1.69 2.21
CA ALA A 37 2.47 3.15 2.28
C ALA A 37 1.56 3.67 3.39
N LEU A 38 2.05 4.68 4.13
CA LEU A 38 1.27 5.47 5.08
C LEU A 38 1.20 6.91 4.58
N CYS A 39 0.00 7.36 4.25
CA CYS A 39 -0.25 8.74 3.84
C CYS A 39 -0.68 9.59 5.04
N PHE A 40 0.07 10.65 5.33
CA PHE A 40 -0.27 11.62 6.36
C PHE A 40 -0.68 12.95 5.72
N VAL A 41 -1.93 13.36 5.97
CA VAL A 41 -2.51 14.58 5.37
C VAL A 41 -1.91 15.86 5.99
N ASP A 42 -1.79 15.90 7.32
CA ASP A 42 -1.35 17.08 8.09
C ASP A 42 -0.03 16.86 8.84
N ALA A 43 0.88 16.05 8.29
CA ALA A 43 2.19 15.84 8.90
C ALA A 43 3.22 16.86 8.39
N ASP A 44 4.13 17.25 9.29
CA ASP A 44 5.30 18.05 8.94
C ASP A 44 6.33 17.18 8.21
N PHE A 45 6.37 17.30 6.89
CA PHE A 45 7.46 16.74 6.08
C PHE A 45 8.59 17.77 5.95
N PRO A 46 9.87 17.34 5.91
CA PRO A 46 10.96 18.22 5.52
C PRO A 46 10.64 18.89 4.18
N TRP A 47 11.04 20.15 4.00
CA TRP A 47 10.73 20.90 2.80
C TRP A 47 11.12 20.12 1.53
N PHE A 48 10.22 20.11 0.55
CA PHE A 48 10.31 19.34 -0.71
C PHE A 48 10.24 17.81 -0.59
N THR A 49 10.24 17.23 0.62
CA THR A 49 10.08 15.78 0.79
C THR A 49 8.62 15.39 0.61
N ARG A 50 8.35 14.53 -0.37
CA ARG A 50 7.01 13.98 -0.62
C ARG A 50 6.88 12.51 -0.20
N ILE A 51 7.99 11.79 -0.26
CA ILE A 51 8.10 10.37 0.03
C ILE A 51 9.34 10.17 0.89
N MET A 52 9.16 9.57 2.07
CA MET A 52 10.22 9.14 2.97
C MET A 52 10.10 7.63 3.17
N ARG A 53 11.21 6.92 3.33
CA ARG A 53 11.20 5.49 3.63
C ARG A 53 11.58 5.24 5.09
N VAL A 54 10.79 4.41 5.76
CA VAL A 54 11.08 3.87 7.09
C VAL A 54 11.01 2.35 6.97
N GLY A 55 12.18 1.70 6.92
CA GLY A 55 12.26 0.29 6.52
C GLY A 55 11.75 0.08 5.10
N ASP A 56 10.78 -0.81 4.93
CA ASP A 56 10.10 -1.11 3.67
C ASP A 56 8.84 -0.25 3.42
N THR A 57 8.47 0.60 4.38
CA THR A 57 7.24 1.40 4.35
C THR A 57 7.50 2.81 3.84
N CYS A 58 6.73 3.23 2.82
CA CYS A 58 6.74 4.59 2.31
C CYS A 58 5.84 5.48 3.17
N VAL A 59 6.42 6.44 3.89
CA VAL A 59 5.70 7.51 4.57
C VAL A 59 5.57 8.67 3.60
N VAL A 60 4.35 9.02 3.22
CA VAL A 60 4.07 9.99 2.15
C VAL A 60 3.10 11.07 2.58
N ASN A 61 3.17 12.22 1.94
CA ASN A 61 2.09 13.19 1.93
C ASN A 61 1.11 12.88 0.78
N PRO A 62 -0.06 13.54 0.67
CA PRO A 62 -1.02 13.24 -0.39
C PRO A 62 -0.46 13.37 -1.81
N ARG A 63 0.45 14.32 -2.05
CA ARG A 63 1.11 14.47 -3.36
C ARG A 63 2.07 13.32 -3.63
N GLY A 64 2.83 12.88 -2.63
CA GLY A 64 3.70 11.71 -2.73
C GLY A 64 2.93 10.41 -2.93
N LEU A 65 1.72 10.28 -2.36
CA LEU A 65 0.85 9.15 -2.62
C LEU A 65 0.40 9.13 -4.09
N LEU A 66 -0.01 10.27 -4.63
CA LEU A 66 -0.35 10.40 -6.06
C LEU A 66 0.85 10.00 -6.94
N ASP A 67 2.05 10.49 -6.60
CA ASP A 67 3.29 10.15 -7.30
C ASP A 67 3.63 8.64 -7.22
N LEU A 68 3.18 7.92 -6.17
CA LEU A 68 3.37 6.47 -6.05
C LEU A 68 2.35 5.68 -6.88
N VAL A 69 1.06 6.04 -6.80
CA VAL A 69 -0.04 5.30 -7.45
C VAL A 69 -0.03 5.49 -8.97
N THR A 70 0.43 6.64 -9.46
CA THR A 70 0.49 6.94 -10.90
C THR A 70 1.78 6.48 -11.57
N ARG A 71 2.78 6.04 -10.79
CA ARG A 71 4.04 5.56 -11.33
C ARG A 71 3.83 4.23 -12.07
N PRO A 72 4.44 4.03 -13.25
CA PRO A 72 4.43 2.73 -13.92
C PRO A 72 4.84 1.62 -12.96
N GLY A 73 4.00 0.60 -12.86
CA GLY A 73 4.18 -0.54 -11.96
C GLY A 73 4.81 -1.75 -12.65
N PRO A 74 5.10 -2.81 -11.87
CA PRO A 74 5.68 -4.06 -12.38
C PRO A 74 4.67 -4.97 -13.08
N LEU A 75 3.37 -4.64 -13.04
CA LEU A 75 2.34 -5.34 -13.81
C LEU A 75 2.35 -4.78 -15.23
N VAL A 76 2.87 -5.57 -16.17
CA VAL A 76 3.19 -5.10 -17.53
C VAL A 76 2.05 -5.36 -18.52
N SER A 77 1.20 -6.36 -18.28
CA SER A 77 0.05 -6.65 -19.14
C SER A 77 -1.26 -6.20 -18.53
N ASP A 78 -2.13 -5.64 -19.38
CA ASP A 78 -3.49 -5.24 -19.01
C ASP A 78 -4.31 -6.43 -18.49
N ASP A 79 -4.10 -7.63 -19.07
CA ASP A 79 -4.74 -8.87 -18.61
C ASP A 79 -4.34 -9.23 -17.18
N GLN A 80 -3.04 -9.13 -16.84
CA GLN A 80 -2.56 -9.41 -15.48
C GLN A 80 -3.10 -8.35 -14.51
N TRP A 81 -3.08 -7.08 -14.90
CA TRP A 81 -3.63 -5.99 -14.10
C TRP A 81 -5.13 -6.20 -13.82
N TYR A 82 -5.91 -6.56 -14.84
CA TYR A 82 -7.34 -6.82 -14.73
C TYR A 82 -7.61 -8.01 -13.81
N ALA A 83 -6.91 -9.14 -13.99
CA ALA A 83 -7.11 -10.34 -13.19
C ALA A 83 -6.81 -10.10 -11.69
N VAL A 84 -5.72 -9.38 -11.39
CA VAL A 84 -5.38 -8.99 -10.00
C VAL A 84 -6.44 -8.06 -9.42
N SER A 85 -6.93 -7.10 -10.20
CA SER A 85 -7.96 -6.15 -9.77
C SER A 85 -9.29 -6.83 -9.45
N CYS A 86 -9.72 -7.79 -10.28
CA CYS A 86 -10.90 -8.62 -10.02
C CYS A 86 -10.75 -9.44 -8.73
N GLN A 87 -9.63 -10.16 -8.59
CA GLN A 87 -9.36 -10.97 -7.40
C GLN A 87 -9.40 -10.15 -6.11
N LEU A 88 -8.76 -8.98 -6.10
CA LEU A 88 -8.77 -8.08 -4.94
C LEU A 88 -10.18 -7.53 -4.67
N GLY A 89 -10.89 -7.09 -5.72
CA GLY A 89 -12.22 -6.49 -5.61
C GLY A 89 -13.28 -7.46 -5.07
N GLU A 90 -13.24 -8.72 -5.49
CA GLU A 90 -14.16 -9.76 -5.02
C GLU A 90 -13.85 -10.18 -3.59
N ARG A 91 -12.58 -10.46 -3.28
CA ARG A 91 -12.20 -11.08 -2.01
C ARG A 91 -12.10 -10.08 -0.87
N LEU A 92 -11.50 -8.91 -1.07
CA LEU A 92 -11.37 -7.93 0.02
C LEU A 92 -12.72 -7.32 0.42
N ARG A 93 -13.64 -7.11 -0.54
CA ARG A 93 -14.99 -6.62 -0.24
C ARG A 93 -15.85 -7.66 0.50
N SER A 94 -15.52 -8.94 0.38
CA SER A 94 -16.19 -10.03 1.11
C SER A 94 -15.65 -10.26 2.53
N MET A 95 -14.60 -9.53 2.93
CA MET A 95 -13.96 -9.62 4.25
C MET A 95 -14.47 -8.56 5.24
N ASP A 96 -15.32 -7.62 4.80
CA ASP A 96 -16.07 -6.66 5.63
C ASP A 96 -17.39 -7.28 6.12
#